data_AF-A0A9D1XQ68-F1
#
_entry.id   AF-A0A9D1XQ68-F1
#
_cell.length_a   1.000
_cell.length_b   1.000
_cell.length_c   1.000
_cell.angle_alpha   90.00
_cell.angle_beta   90.00
_cell.angle_gamma   90.00
#
_symmetry.space_group_name_H-M   'P 1'
#
loop_
_entity.id
_entity.type
_entity.pdbx_description
1 polymer ?
#
loop_
_entity_poly.entity_id
_entity_poly.type
_entity_poly.pdbx_seq_one_letter_code
_entity_poly.pdbx_strand_id
1 'polypeptide(L)'
;YEDVHESYDIIKEFENNVNMYFSNEHIDLTIIFDRQVIREVVSQFGKDIEVKKVDKQRLAAKIYNVAMSDGLIGWLMMLQDKVEVVSPESLRTNVKNRLRTMLEMYLREN
;
A
#
# COMPACT_ATOMS: atom_id res chain seq x y z
N TYR A 1 -39.28 17.60 -0.10
CA TYR A 1 -38.02 18.34 -0.13
C TYR A 1 -36.95 17.28 -0.03
N GLU A 2 -36.41 16.85 -1.17
CA GLU A 2 -35.38 15.81 -1.20
C GLU A 2 -34.04 16.42 -0.79
N ASP A 3 -33.35 15.68 0.07
CA ASP A 3 -32.24 16.14 0.88
C ASP A 3 -30.99 16.30 0.00
N VAL A 4 -30.73 17.54 -0.38
CA VAL A 4 -29.53 17.92 -1.13
C VAL A 4 -28.27 17.57 -0.34
N HIS A 5 -28.34 17.48 1.00
CA HIS A 5 -27.19 17.19 1.84
C HIS A 5 -26.67 15.74 1.69
N GLU A 6 -27.57 14.75 1.64
CA GLU A 6 -27.20 13.34 1.38
C GLU A 6 -26.55 13.16 0.01
N SER A 7 -27.02 13.90 -0.99
CA SER A 7 -26.47 13.86 -2.35
C SER A 7 -25.02 14.38 -2.40
N TYR A 8 -24.74 15.47 -1.66
CA TYR A 8 -23.39 16.02 -1.56
C TYR A 8 -22.43 15.10 -0.80
N ASP A 9 -22.89 14.46 0.28
CA ASP A 9 -22.05 13.55 1.06
C ASP A 9 -21.74 12.26 0.27
N ILE A 10 -22.71 11.73 -0.50
CA ILE A 10 -22.47 10.59 -1.41
C ILE A 10 -21.49 10.94 -2.52
N ILE A 11 -21.61 12.13 -3.13
CA ILE A 11 -20.67 12.61 -4.16
C ILE A 11 -19.28 12.75 -3.56
N LYS A 12 -19.15 13.27 -2.35
CA LYS A 12 -17.86 13.43 -1.67
C LYS A 12 -17.26 12.10 -1.24
N GLU A 13 -18.06 11.14 -0.78
CA GLU A 13 -17.61 9.77 -0.52
C GLU A 13 -17.20 9.06 -1.81
N PHE A 14 -17.94 9.26 -2.91
CA PHE A 14 -17.58 8.74 -4.22
C PHE A 14 -16.29 9.37 -4.74
N GLU A 15 -16.14 10.69 -4.67
CA GLU A 15 -14.92 11.41 -5.06
C GLU A 15 -13.73 11.03 -4.19
N ASN A 16 -13.90 10.86 -2.88
CA ASN A 16 -12.84 10.38 -1.99
C ASN A 16 -12.46 8.93 -2.29
N ASN A 17 -13.44 8.06 -2.53
CA ASN A 17 -13.18 6.68 -2.96
C ASN A 17 -12.43 6.67 -4.31
N VAL A 18 -12.91 7.42 -5.30
CA VAL A 18 -12.28 7.57 -6.62
C VAL A 18 -10.87 8.16 -6.46
N ASN A 19 -10.66 9.21 -5.67
CA ASN A 19 -9.33 9.78 -5.43
C ASN A 19 -8.39 8.82 -4.69
N MET A 20 -8.89 7.91 -3.84
CA MET A 20 -8.10 6.81 -3.27
C MET A 20 -7.64 5.78 -4.32
N TYR A 21 -8.43 5.57 -5.39
CA TYR A 21 -8.08 4.72 -6.53
C TYR A 21 -7.25 5.46 -7.61
N PHE A 22 -7.37 6.79 -7.69
CA PHE A 22 -6.75 7.69 -8.67
C PHE A 22 -5.89 8.76 -8.00
N SER A 23 -5.04 8.36 -7.06
CA SER A 23 -3.95 9.24 -6.63
C SER A 23 -3.09 9.58 -7.86
N ASN A 24 -3.08 10.87 -8.24
CA ASN A 24 -2.14 11.39 -9.24
C ASN A 24 -0.68 11.41 -8.71
N GLU A 25 -0.46 11.06 -7.44
CA GLU A 25 0.88 10.90 -6.88
C GLU A 25 1.44 9.53 -7.27
N HIS A 26 2.51 9.57 -8.07
CA HIS A 26 3.32 8.41 -8.38
C HIS A 26 4.64 8.49 -7.62
N ILE A 27 5.10 7.34 -7.14
CA ILE A 27 6.31 7.21 -6.34
C ILE A 27 7.28 6.20 -6.94
N ASP A 28 8.56 6.38 -6.63
CA ASP A 28 9.57 5.34 -6.81
C ASP A 28 9.62 4.48 -5.55
N LEU A 29 9.17 3.23 -5.69
CA LEU A 29 9.02 2.27 -4.62
C LEU A 29 10.26 1.38 -4.51
N THR A 30 10.80 1.26 -3.29
CA THR A 30 11.75 0.20 -2.94
C THR A 30 11.16 -0.65 -1.82
N ILE A 31 11.08 -1.96 -2.06
CA ILE A 31 10.66 -2.95 -1.05
C ILE A 31 11.74 -4.02 -0.86
N ILE A 32 11.82 -4.55 0.35
CA ILE A 32 12.50 -5.81 0.64
C ILE A 32 11.44 -6.87 0.93
N PHE A 33 11.57 -8.06 0.35
CA PHE A 33 10.58 -9.11 0.50
C PHE A 33 11.21 -10.51 0.55
N ASP A 34 10.48 -11.44 1.15
CA ASP A 34 10.84 -12.87 1.19
C ASP A 34 10.77 -13.47 -0.23
N ARG A 35 11.77 -14.27 -0.61
CA ARG A 35 11.81 -14.97 -1.90
C ARG A 35 10.54 -15.79 -2.15
N GLN A 36 9.87 -16.27 -1.10
CA GLN A 36 8.62 -17.01 -1.20
C GLN A 36 7.52 -16.23 -1.92
N VAL A 37 7.47 -14.89 -1.81
CA VAL A 37 6.43 -14.03 -2.40
C VAL A 37 6.84 -13.37 -3.72
N ILE A 38 7.89 -13.90 -4.39
CA ILE A 38 8.40 -13.30 -5.63
C ILE A 38 7.38 -13.33 -6.77
N ARG A 39 6.52 -14.36 -6.84
CA ARG A 39 5.54 -14.49 -7.91
C ARG A 39 4.46 -13.41 -7.79
N GLU A 40 4.07 -13.10 -6.56
CA GLU A 40 3.11 -12.09 -6.17
C GLU A 40 3.65 -10.69 -6.50
N VAL A 41 4.91 -10.41 -6.13
CA VAL A 41 5.58 -9.14 -6.47
C VAL A 41 5.67 -8.95 -7.98
N VAL A 42 6.09 -9.98 -8.73
CA VAL A 42 6.15 -9.94 -10.20
C VAL A 42 4.76 -9.79 -10.82
N SER A 43 3.74 -10.46 -10.27
CA SER A 43 2.36 -10.34 -10.77
C SER A 43 1.80 -8.94 -10.55
N GLN A 44 2.17 -8.27 -9.46
CA GLN A 44 1.66 -6.94 -9.11
C GLN A 44 2.29 -5.83 -9.97
N PHE A 45 3.60 -5.89 -10.19
CA PHE A 45 4.36 -4.80 -10.82
C PHE A 45 4.85 -5.12 -12.23
N GLY A 46 4.59 -6.34 -12.72
CA GLY A 46 4.96 -6.77 -14.07
C GLY A 46 6.46 -7.03 -14.23
N LYS A 47 6.95 -6.85 -15.45
CA LYS A 47 8.34 -7.17 -15.84
C LYS A 47 9.32 -6.01 -15.62
N ASP A 48 8.82 -4.79 -15.42
CA ASP A 48 9.63 -3.58 -15.27
C ASP A 48 10.04 -3.36 -13.81
N ILE A 49 10.55 -4.41 -13.18
CA ILE A 49 11.07 -4.39 -11.82
C ILE A 49 12.57 -4.72 -11.82
N GLU A 50 13.34 -3.94 -11.07
CA GLU A 50 14.74 -4.27 -10.80
C GLU A 50 14.84 -5.08 -9.52
N VAL A 51 15.15 -6.38 -9.61
CA VAL A 51 15.27 -7.27 -8.44
C VAL A 51 16.73 -7.62 -8.17
N LYS A 52 17.17 -7.44 -6.91
CA LYS A 52 18.51 -7.79 -6.43
C LYS A 52 18.41 -8.69 -5.21
N LYS A 53 19.35 -9.62 -5.05
CA LYS A 53 19.45 -10.45 -3.83
C LYS A 53 19.99 -9.59 -2.68
N VAL A 54 19.32 -9.62 -1.54
CA VAL A 54 19.84 -9.03 -0.29
C VAL A 54 20.58 -10.11 0.49
N ASP A 55 19.95 -11.27 0.66
CA ASP A 55 20.53 -12.45 1.30
C ASP A 55 19.93 -13.74 0.70
N LYS A 56 20.07 -14.88 1.41
CA LYS A 56 19.53 -16.17 0.94
C LYS A 56 18.00 -16.16 0.82
N GLN A 57 17.32 -15.50 1.74
CA GLN A 57 15.87 -15.50 1.86
C GLN A 57 15.22 -14.20 1.35
N ARG A 58 15.94 -13.08 1.33
CA ARG A 58 15.38 -11.77 0.98
C ARG A 58 15.88 -11.21 -0.35
N LEU A 59 14.97 -10.53 -1.02
CA LEU A 59 15.16 -9.82 -2.28
C LEU A 59 14.79 -8.35 -2.09
N ALA A 60 15.47 -7.46 -2.79
CA ALA A 60 15.08 -6.06 -2.92
C ALA A 60 14.50 -5.85 -4.32
N ALA A 61 13.36 -5.18 -4.43
CA ALA A 61 12.81 -4.71 -5.70
C ALA A 61 12.75 -3.19 -5.72
N LYS A 62 13.18 -2.60 -6.84
CA LYS A 62 12.94 -1.19 -7.17
C LYS A 62 11.93 -1.12 -8.32
N ILE A 63 10.88 -0.34 -8.13
CA ILE A 63 9.77 -0.16 -9.05
C ILE A 63 9.54 1.34 -9.22
N TYR A 64 9.48 1.81 -10.46
CA TYR A 64 9.32 3.23 -10.77
C TYR A 64 7.87 3.56 -11.07
N ASN A 65 7.49 4.81 -10.82
CA ASN A 65 6.20 5.36 -11.24
C ASN A 65 4.98 4.56 -10.72
N VAL A 66 5.04 4.08 -9.48
CA VAL A 66 3.95 3.32 -8.84
C VAL A 66 2.90 4.30 -8.31
N ALA A 67 1.63 4.09 -8.64
CA ALA A 67 0.53 4.89 -8.09
C ALA A 67 0.44 4.70 -6.57
N MET A 68 0.55 5.80 -5.82
CA MET A 68 0.44 5.82 -4.37
C MET A 68 -1.03 5.72 -3.95
N SER A 69 -1.56 4.51 -3.75
CA SER A 69 -2.98 4.30 -3.44
C SER A 69 -3.20 3.52 -2.15
N ASP A 70 -4.42 3.60 -1.62
CA ASP A 70 -4.87 2.72 -0.52
C ASP A 70 -4.83 1.25 -0.93
N GLY A 71 -5.04 0.95 -2.21
CA GLY A 71 -4.87 -0.39 -2.78
C GLY A 71 -3.44 -0.91 -2.67
N LEU A 72 -2.43 -0.07 -2.96
CA LEU A 72 -1.03 -0.43 -2.76
C LEU A 72 -0.72 -0.72 -1.29
N ILE A 73 -1.19 0.14 -0.37
CA ILE A 73 -1.00 -0.03 1.07
C ILE A 73 -1.64 -1.34 1.54
N GLY A 74 -2.90 -1.59 1.15
CA GLY A 74 -3.61 -2.82 1.49
C GLY A 74 -2.93 -4.08 0.96
N TRP A 75 -2.46 -4.04 -0.28
CA TRP A 75 -1.72 -5.16 -0.87
C TRP A 75 -0.41 -5.45 -0.14
N LEU A 76 0.36 -4.41 0.23
CA LEU A 76 1.57 -4.58 1.03
C LEU A 76 1.26 -5.22 2.40
N MET A 77 0.19 -4.78 3.06
CA MET A 77 -0.21 -5.33 4.35
C MET A 77 -0.69 -6.78 4.26
N MET A 78 -1.30 -7.18 3.14
CA MET A 78 -1.71 -8.58 2.90
C MET A 78 -0.51 -9.54 2.89
N LEU A 79 0.68 -9.08 2.51
CA LEU A 79 1.92 -9.86 2.54
C LEU A 79 2.55 -9.95 3.94
N GLN A 80 2.01 -9.25 4.94
CA GLN A 80 2.39 -9.36 6.35
C GLN A 80 3.90 -9.19 6.58
N ASP A 81 4.53 -10.13 7.30
CA ASP A 81 5.95 -10.14 7.64
C ASP A 81 6.86 -10.49 6.45
N LYS A 82 6.29 -10.71 5.26
CA LYS A 82 7.02 -11.09 4.04
C LYS A 82 7.43 -9.90 3.18
N VAL A 83 7.01 -8.68 3.53
CA VAL A 83 7.41 -7.46 2.81
C VAL A 83 7.67 -6.31 3.79
N GLU A 84 8.66 -5.50 3.47
CA GLU A 84 8.94 -4.23 4.12
C GLU A 84 9.11 -3.14 3.07
N VAL A 85 8.47 -1.98 3.30
CA VAL A 85 8.72 -0.76 2.53
C VAL A 85 10.01 -0.10 3.01
N VAL A 86 10.98 0.02 2.11
CA VAL A 86 12.24 0.73 2.34
C VAL A 86 12.14 2.19 1.92
N SER A 87 11.51 2.46 0.77
CA SER A 87 11.26 3.82 0.28
C SER A 87 9.98 3.88 -0.56
N PRO A 88 9.30 5.04 -0.63
CA PRO A 88 9.58 6.27 0.12
C PRO A 88 9.13 6.19 1.58
N GLU A 89 9.67 7.07 2.43
CA GLU A 89 9.31 7.10 3.87
C GLU A 89 7.84 7.51 4.08
N SER A 90 7.23 8.25 3.16
CA SER A 90 5.80 8.58 3.18
C SER A 90 4.93 7.31 3.17
N LEU A 91 5.16 6.40 2.22
CA LEU A 91 4.47 5.12 2.15
C LEU A 91 4.75 4.25 3.37
N ARG A 92 6.01 4.21 3.81
CA ARG A 92 6.40 3.48 5.03
C ARG A 92 5.64 3.99 6.26
N THR A 93 5.46 5.30 6.35
CA THR A 93 4.70 5.96 7.43
C THR A 93 3.22 5.61 7.37
N ASN A 94 2.63 5.58 6.17
CA ASN A 94 1.23 5.17 5.98
C ASN A 94 1.00 3.71 6.43
N VAL A 95 1.89 2.79 6.06
CA VAL A 95 1.82 1.38 6.52
C VAL A 95 1.95 1.29 8.05
N LYS A 96 2.92 2.00 8.66
CA LYS A 96 3.10 2.05 10.12
C LYS A 96 1.85 2.55 10.83
N ASN A 97 1.24 3.63 10.33
CA ASN A 97 0.03 4.21 10.91
C ASN A 97 -1.14 3.21 10.87
N ARG A 98 -1.35 2.53 9.72
CA ARG A 98 -2.40 1.52 9.58
C ARG A 98 -2.19 0.34 10.54
N LEU A 99 -0.95 -0.18 10.64
CA LEU A 99 -0.59 -1.24 11.58
C LEU A 99 -0.83 -0.82 13.03
N ARG A 100 -0.47 0.41 13.40
CA ARG A 100 -0.69 0.94 14.75
C ARG A 100 -2.18 1.00 15.08
N THR A 101 -3.01 1.56 14.21
CA THR A 101 -4.46 1.61 14.41
C THR A 101 -5.05 0.22 14.58
N MET A 102 -4.64 -0.75 13.76
CA MET A 102 -5.08 -2.14 13.89
C MET A 102 -4.68 -2.74 15.24
N LEU A 103 -3.42 -2.58 15.64
CA LEU A 103 -2.93 -3.08 16.93
C LEU A 103 -3.70 -2.49 18.10
N GLU A 104 -3.97 -1.18 18.08
CA GLU A 104 -4.73 -0.48 19.11
C GLU A 104 -6.14 -1.07 19.29
N MET A 105 -6.77 -1.63 18.25
CA MET A 105 -8.07 -2.30 18.39
C MET A 105 -8.00 -3.54 19.29
N TYR A 106 -6.89 -4.28 19.25
CA TYR A 106 -6.70 -5.49 20.06
C TYR A 106 -6.12 -5.21 21.44
N LEU A 107 -5.54 -4.03 21.65
CA LEU A 107 -5.01 -3.59 22.95
C LEU A 107 -6.06 -2.88 23.83
N ARG A 108 -7.24 -2.56 23.28
CA ARG A 108 -8.36 -2.05 24.08
C ARG A 108 -8.85 -3.18 24.98
N GLU A 109 -8.57 -3.08 26.27
CA GLU A 109 -9.27 -3.86 27.29
C GLU A 109 -10.74 -3.38 27.34
N ASN A 110 -11.68 -4.32 27.41
CA ASN A 110 -13.11 -4.03 27.57
C ASN A 110 -13.43 -3.46 28.96
#